data_AF-A0A7J9KV73-F1
#
_entry.id   AF-A0A7J9KV73-F1
#
_cell.length_a   1.000
_cell.length_b   1.000
_cell.length_c   1.000
_cell.angle_alpha   90.00
_cell.angle_beta   90.00
_cell.angle_gamma   90.00
#
_symmetry.space_group_name_H-M   'P 1'
#
loop_
_entity.id
_entity.type
_entity.pdbx_description
1 polymer ?
#
loop_
_entity_poly.entity_id
_entity_poly.type
_entity_poly.pdbx_seq_one_letter_code
_entity_poly.pdbx_strand_id
1 'polypeptide(L)'
;MVIYFAEAQLHSEEGNNVQKDLQRKLREHPLFFGITMGLLAEVINSRLFTTVRDSLGLTYDVSFELNLFDRLKLGWYVISVTSTPSKVYKAVDACKNVLRGLHSNKVAPRELERAKRTLLMRHEAEIKSNAYWLGLLAHLQASSVPRKDISCVKELTSLYEAASIEDIYLAYDQLKVDEDSLYSCIGIAGVNAGEGAMGEDMLQFKCLEPDKNLKTNELDCGNWIIGKVGYGYEMPWTICG
;
A
#
# COMPACT_ATOMS: atom_id res chain seq x y z
N MET A 1 -44.36 -0.47 -20.98
CA MET A 1 -43.47 -1.36 -20.20
C MET A 1 -42.28 -1.86 -21.01
N VAL A 2 -42.45 -2.27 -22.28
CA VAL A 2 -41.34 -2.73 -23.15
C VAL A 2 -40.35 -1.62 -23.54
N ILE A 3 -40.83 -0.38 -23.72
CA ILE A 3 -39.98 0.78 -24.09
C ILE A 3 -39.02 1.18 -22.95
N TYR A 4 -39.52 1.26 -21.71
CA TYR A 4 -38.67 1.51 -20.52
C TYR A 4 -37.62 0.42 -20.28
N PHE A 5 -37.90 -0.84 -20.65
CA PHE A 5 -36.94 -1.94 -20.52
C PHE A 5 -35.80 -1.79 -21.55
N ALA A 6 -36.13 -1.45 -22.80
CA ALA A 6 -35.14 -1.24 -23.86
C ALA A 6 -34.27 0.02 -23.64
N GLU A 7 -34.85 1.12 -23.15
CA GLU A 7 -34.10 2.33 -22.75
C GLU A 7 -33.19 2.06 -21.54
N ALA A 8 -33.64 1.28 -20.56
CA ALA A 8 -32.80 0.86 -19.43
C ALA A 8 -31.64 -0.05 -19.89
N GLN A 9 -31.87 -0.93 -20.87
CA GLN A 9 -30.83 -1.79 -21.43
C GLN A 9 -29.80 -1.01 -22.26
N LEU A 10 -30.22 -0.06 -23.10
CA LEU A 10 -29.32 0.82 -23.86
C LEU A 10 -28.45 1.71 -22.94
N HIS A 11 -29.04 2.33 -21.92
CA HIS A 11 -28.26 3.11 -20.94
C HIS A 11 -27.28 2.25 -20.13
N SER A 12 -27.63 0.99 -19.85
CA SER A 12 -26.72 0.05 -19.17
C SER A 12 -25.57 -0.42 -20.06
N GLU A 13 -25.80 -0.57 -21.37
CA GLU A 13 -24.78 -0.97 -22.35
C GLU A 13 -23.82 0.18 -22.69
N GLU A 14 -24.33 1.40 -22.87
CA GLU A 14 -23.50 2.60 -23.08
C GLU A 14 -22.63 2.90 -21.86
N GLY A 15 -23.18 2.84 -20.64
CA GLY A 15 -22.41 3.03 -19.41
C GLY A 15 -21.31 1.98 -19.22
N ASN A 16 -21.58 0.72 -19.56
CA ASN A 16 -20.59 -0.35 -19.52
C ASN A 16 -19.50 -0.20 -20.58
N ASN A 17 -19.80 0.34 -21.75
CA ASN A 17 -18.81 0.57 -22.81
C ASN A 17 -17.85 1.71 -22.44
N VAL A 18 -18.40 2.82 -21.92
CA VAL A 18 -17.62 3.97 -21.43
C VAL A 18 -16.69 3.55 -20.28
N GLN A 19 -17.18 2.73 -19.34
CA GLN A 19 -16.35 2.23 -18.24
C GLN A 19 -15.20 1.33 -18.72
N LYS A 20 -15.44 0.47 -19.71
CA LYS A 20 -14.40 -0.39 -20.31
C LYS A 20 -13.36 0.42 -21.06
N ASP A 21 -13.76 1.48 -21.76
CA ASP A 21 -12.83 2.39 -22.44
C ASP A 21 -11.95 3.16 -21.45
N LEU A 22 -12.52 3.62 -20.34
CA LEU A 22 -11.79 4.24 -19.22
C LEU A 22 -10.79 3.25 -18.59
N GLN A 23 -11.19 2.00 -18.39
CA GLN A 23 -10.30 0.95 -17.88
C GLN A 23 -9.14 0.63 -18.84
N ARG A 24 -9.39 0.60 -20.16
CA ARG A 24 -8.32 0.41 -21.15
C ARG A 24 -7.32 1.57 -21.09
N LYS A 25 -7.82 2.82 -21.08
CA LYS A 25 -6.98 4.01 -20.94
C LYS A 25 -6.16 3.98 -19.65
N LEU A 26 -6.78 3.58 -18.54
CA LEU A 26 -6.11 3.43 -17.26
C LEU A 26 -4.93 2.46 -17.34
N ARG A 27 -5.10 1.28 -17.94
CA ARG A 27 -4.03 0.26 -18.05
C ARG A 27 -2.87 0.68 -18.96
N GLU A 28 -3.15 1.48 -19.97
CA GLU A 28 -2.14 2.03 -20.88
C GLU A 28 -1.42 3.26 -20.29
N HIS A 29 -2.00 3.87 -19.24
CA HIS A 29 -1.52 5.10 -18.66
C HIS A 29 -0.24 4.88 -17.80
N PRO A 30 0.76 5.78 -17.87
CA PRO A 30 1.97 5.75 -17.05
C PRO A 30 1.72 5.61 -15.54
N LEU A 31 0.68 6.27 -15.02
CA LEU A 31 0.32 6.25 -13.60
C LEU A 31 -0.50 5.03 -13.19
N PHE A 32 -0.84 4.11 -14.10
CA PHE A 32 -1.60 2.89 -13.80
C PHE A 32 -1.14 2.26 -12.48
N PHE A 33 0.18 2.11 -12.41
CA PHE A 33 0.87 1.42 -11.36
C PHE A 33 0.78 2.17 -10.01
N GLY A 34 1.02 3.48 -10.02
CA GLY A 34 0.92 4.30 -8.80
C GLY A 34 -0.51 4.37 -8.25
N ILE A 35 -1.50 4.45 -9.13
CA ILE A 35 -2.92 4.56 -8.77
C ILE A 35 -3.43 3.26 -8.17
N THR A 36 -3.18 2.13 -8.85
CA THR A 36 -3.62 0.81 -8.39
C THR A 36 -2.97 0.42 -7.06
N MET A 37 -1.70 0.75 -6.87
CA MET A 37 -1.04 0.53 -5.57
C MET A 37 -1.50 1.47 -4.46
N GLY A 38 -1.79 2.73 -4.77
CA GLY A 38 -2.37 3.65 -3.79
C GLY A 38 -3.72 3.13 -3.28
N LEU A 39 -4.55 2.62 -4.19
CA LEU A 39 -5.81 1.97 -3.86
C LEU A 39 -5.61 0.69 -3.05
N LEU A 40 -4.65 -0.16 -3.44
CA LEU A 40 -4.31 -1.36 -2.69
C LEU A 40 -3.84 -1.04 -1.28
N ALA A 41 -2.97 -0.03 -1.12
CA ALA A 41 -2.46 0.41 0.17
C ALA A 41 -3.59 0.83 1.11
N GLU A 42 -4.56 1.59 0.61
CA GLU A 42 -5.73 2.02 1.40
C GLU A 42 -6.64 0.84 1.79
N VAL A 43 -6.80 -0.15 0.91
CA VAL A 43 -7.53 -1.39 1.22
C VAL A 43 -6.81 -2.20 2.30
N ILE A 44 -5.50 -2.38 2.19
CA ILE A 44 -4.69 -3.08 3.19
C ILE A 44 -4.76 -2.34 4.54
N ASN A 45 -4.60 -1.02 4.53
CA ASN A 45 -4.65 -0.19 5.73
C ASN A 45 -6.01 -0.33 6.44
N SER A 46 -7.10 -0.25 5.67
CA SER A 46 -8.46 -0.48 6.18
C SER A 46 -8.61 -1.86 6.83
N ARG A 47 -8.08 -2.92 6.19
CA ARG A 47 -8.14 -4.29 6.73
C ARG A 47 -7.29 -4.44 7.98
N LEU A 48 -6.08 -3.90 8.03
CA LEU A 48 -5.21 -3.93 9.20
C LEU A 48 -5.89 -3.30 10.42
N PHE A 49 -6.52 -2.13 10.26
CA PHE A 49 -7.29 -1.51 11.34
C PHE A 49 -8.44 -2.39 11.82
N THR A 50 -9.26 -2.94 10.91
CA THR A 50 -10.41 -3.75 11.34
C THR A 50 -10.00 -5.08 11.99
N THR A 51 -8.89 -5.70 11.58
CA THR A 51 -8.51 -7.05 12.01
C THR A 51 -7.54 -7.01 13.19
N VAL A 52 -6.40 -6.32 13.05
CA VAL A 52 -5.32 -6.31 14.05
C VAL A 52 -5.69 -5.41 15.23
N ARG A 53 -6.30 -4.25 14.97
CA ARG A 53 -6.74 -3.31 16.01
C ARG A 53 -8.12 -3.67 16.56
N ASP A 54 -9.17 -3.67 15.73
CA ASP A 54 -10.55 -3.77 16.24
C ASP A 54 -10.95 -5.21 16.63
N SER A 55 -10.60 -6.23 15.81
CA SER A 55 -11.03 -7.61 16.05
C SER A 55 -10.14 -8.35 17.06
N LEU A 56 -8.81 -8.22 16.93
CA LEU A 56 -7.85 -8.94 17.77
C LEU A 56 -7.34 -8.13 18.96
N GLY A 57 -7.51 -6.80 18.97
CA GLY A 57 -7.08 -5.93 20.07
C GLY A 57 -5.59 -6.06 20.39
N LEU A 58 -4.76 -6.30 19.38
CA LEU A 58 -3.32 -6.56 19.56
C LEU A 58 -2.52 -5.28 19.65
N THR A 59 -2.95 -4.24 18.93
CA THR A 59 -2.25 -2.96 18.80
C THR A 59 -3.21 -1.79 19.02
N TYR A 60 -2.66 -0.63 19.41
CA TYR A 60 -3.39 0.64 19.39
C TYR A 60 -3.30 1.30 18.00
N ASP A 61 -2.14 1.20 17.36
CA ASP A 61 -1.88 1.80 16.06
C ASP A 61 -1.22 0.82 15.09
N VAL A 62 -1.68 0.85 13.84
CA VAL A 62 -1.11 0.08 12.75
C VAL A 62 -1.23 0.90 11.48
N SER A 63 -0.14 1.07 10.75
CA SER A 63 -0.14 1.77 9.47
C SER A 63 0.53 0.92 8.39
N PHE A 64 0.00 1.03 7.17
CA PHE A 64 0.66 0.55 5.96
C PHE A 64 1.13 1.75 5.15
N GLU A 65 2.45 1.91 5.02
CA GLU A 65 3.08 2.98 4.26
C GLU A 65 3.71 2.42 3.01
N LEU A 66 3.36 2.98 1.85
CA LEU A 66 3.91 2.60 0.57
C LEU A 66 4.77 3.72 0.00
N ASN A 67 6.01 3.39 -0.33
CA ASN A 67 6.96 4.30 -0.96
C ASN A 67 7.32 3.79 -2.35
N LEU A 68 6.85 4.49 -3.37
CA LEU A 68 7.11 4.21 -4.78
C LEU A 68 8.16 5.17 -5.32
N PHE A 69 9.09 4.68 -6.15
CA PHE A 69 10.04 5.55 -6.84
C PHE A 69 9.59 5.78 -8.28
N ASP A 70 9.53 7.04 -8.72
CA ASP A 70 9.19 7.38 -10.12
C ASP A 70 10.32 7.02 -11.09
N ARG A 71 11.59 7.10 -10.65
CA ARG A 71 12.78 6.90 -11.51
C ARG A 71 13.27 5.45 -11.54
N LEU A 72 12.97 4.69 -10.49
CA LEU A 72 13.37 3.30 -10.34
C LEU A 72 12.11 2.46 -10.42
N LYS A 73 12.11 1.33 -11.14
CA LYS A 73 10.96 0.42 -11.22
C LYS A 73 10.82 -0.44 -9.94
N LEU A 74 11.03 0.19 -8.79
CA LEU A 74 11.12 -0.43 -7.49
C LEU A 74 10.38 0.45 -6.49
N GLY A 75 9.85 -0.19 -5.45
CA GLY A 75 9.29 0.47 -4.30
C GLY A 75 9.55 -0.37 -3.06
N TRP A 76 9.16 0.16 -1.92
CA TRP A 76 9.12 -0.59 -0.68
C TRP A 76 7.86 -0.20 0.08
N TYR A 77 7.36 -1.10 0.89
CA TYR A 77 6.32 -0.80 1.85
C TYR A 77 6.80 -1.15 3.24
N VAL A 78 6.21 -0.46 4.20
CA VAL A 78 6.42 -0.70 5.60
C VAL A 78 5.09 -0.80 6.31
N ILE A 79 4.95 -1.85 7.12
CA ILE A 79 3.88 -1.94 8.10
C ILE A 79 4.46 -1.61 9.46
N SER A 80 3.93 -0.57 10.07
CA SER A 80 4.29 -0.13 11.41
C SER A 80 3.26 -0.66 12.39
N VAL A 81 3.69 -1.40 13.42
CA VAL A 81 2.78 -1.94 14.44
C VAL A 81 3.32 -1.66 15.83
N THR A 82 2.52 -1.00 16.67
CA THR A 82 2.92 -0.63 18.04
C THR A 82 2.07 -1.36 19.07
N SER A 83 2.60 -2.48 19.58
CA SER A 83 1.93 -3.36 20.54
C SER A 83 2.66 -3.45 21.88
N THR A 84 1.99 -4.01 22.88
CA THR A 84 2.66 -4.42 24.13
C THR A 84 3.67 -5.56 23.86
N PRO A 85 4.80 -5.60 24.59
CA PRO A 85 5.85 -6.61 24.39
C PRO A 85 5.34 -8.06 24.38
N SER A 86 4.36 -8.38 25.23
CA SER A 86 3.79 -9.72 25.34
C SER A 86 2.96 -10.15 24.13
N LYS A 87 2.52 -9.20 23.29
CA LYS A 87 1.63 -9.45 22.14
C LYS A 87 2.29 -9.14 20.79
N VAL A 88 3.54 -8.67 20.78
CA VAL A 88 4.19 -8.14 19.57
C VAL A 88 4.32 -9.19 18.46
N TYR A 89 4.73 -10.42 18.80
CA TYR A 89 4.85 -11.52 17.83
C TYR A 89 3.51 -11.86 17.18
N LYS A 90 2.46 -11.97 18.01
CA LYS A 90 1.08 -12.21 17.52
C LYS A 90 0.58 -11.08 16.62
N ALA A 91 0.97 -9.84 16.90
CA ALA A 91 0.59 -8.68 16.10
C ALA A 91 1.27 -8.70 14.72
N VAL A 92 2.56 -9.03 14.68
CA VAL A 92 3.31 -9.19 13.42
C VAL A 92 2.74 -10.33 12.58
N ASP A 93 2.46 -11.49 13.20
CA ASP A 93 1.85 -12.63 12.52
C ASP A 93 0.46 -12.30 11.99
N ALA A 94 -0.35 -11.58 12.76
CA ALA A 94 -1.64 -11.09 12.30
C ALA A 94 -1.52 -10.18 11.07
N CYS A 95 -0.52 -9.29 11.03
CA CYS A 95 -0.27 -8.42 9.87
C CYS A 95 0.14 -9.23 8.64
N LYS A 96 1.04 -10.21 8.80
CA LYS A 96 1.41 -11.16 7.73
C LYS A 96 0.18 -11.91 7.21
N ASN A 97 -0.69 -12.36 8.10
CA ASN A 97 -1.93 -13.04 7.75
C ASN A 97 -2.92 -12.14 7.00
N VAL A 98 -3.02 -10.85 7.34
CA VAL A 98 -3.84 -9.90 6.57
C VAL A 98 -3.29 -9.73 5.17
N LEU A 99 -1.98 -9.54 5.03
CA LEU A 99 -1.34 -9.40 3.72
C LEU A 99 -1.58 -10.62 2.85
N ARG A 100 -1.38 -11.84 3.37
CA ARG A 100 -1.61 -13.11 2.64
C ARG A 100 -3.09 -13.40 2.42
N GLY A 101 -3.93 -12.94 3.35
CA GLY A 101 -5.37 -13.12 3.35
C GLY A 101 -6.09 -12.41 2.21
N LEU A 102 -5.43 -11.51 1.47
CA LEU A 102 -6.00 -10.91 0.26
C LEU A 102 -6.26 -11.95 -0.85
N HIS A 103 -5.46 -13.02 -0.94
CA HIS A 103 -5.71 -14.11 -1.89
C HIS A 103 -6.92 -14.97 -1.51
N SER A 104 -7.08 -15.29 -0.23
CA SER A 104 -8.15 -16.18 0.26
C SER A 104 -9.47 -15.45 0.46
N ASN A 105 -9.42 -14.24 1.01
CA ASN A 105 -10.57 -13.36 1.21
C ASN A 105 -10.52 -12.20 0.23
N LYS A 106 -11.17 -12.40 -0.93
CA LYS A 106 -11.14 -11.44 -2.03
C LYS A 106 -11.60 -10.04 -1.61
N VAL A 107 -10.97 -9.01 -2.16
CA VAL A 107 -11.38 -7.60 -2.04
C VAL A 107 -12.83 -7.44 -2.49
N ALA A 108 -13.67 -6.89 -1.61
CA ALA A 108 -15.06 -6.64 -1.93
C ALA A 108 -15.22 -5.32 -2.70
N PRO A 109 -16.21 -5.18 -3.61
CA PRO A 109 -16.43 -3.94 -4.35
C PRO A 109 -16.60 -2.71 -3.43
N ARG A 110 -17.26 -2.88 -2.29
CA ARG A 110 -17.42 -1.82 -1.27
C ARG A 110 -16.11 -1.32 -0.67
N GLU A 111 -15.11 -2.18 -0.56
CA GLU A 111 -13.78 -1.81 -0.02
C GLU A 111 -13.05 -0.94 -1.03
N LEU A 112 -13.11 -1.30 -2.31
CA LEU A 112 -12.56 -0.49 -3.40
C LEU A 112 -13.23 0.88 -3.48
N GLU A 113 -14.56 0.93 -3.47
CA GLU A 113 -15.29 2.20 -3.54
C GLU A 113 -14.99 3.11 -2.32
N ARG A 114 -14.78 2.52 -1.14
CA ARG A 114 -14.31 3.25 0.03
C ARG A 114 -12.90 3.81 -0.19
N ALA A 115 -11.98 3.00 -0.69
CA ALA A 115 -10.60 3.41 -0.96
C ALA A 115 -10.53 4.55 -1.99
N LYS A 116 -11.29 4.45 -3.09
CA LYS A 116 -11.43 5.52 -4.08
C LYS A 116 -11.88 6.81 -3.44
N ARG A 117 -12.93 6.76 -2.61
CA ARG A 117 -13.44 7.95 -1.91
C ARG A 117 -12.39 8.56 -0.99
N THR A 118 -11.65 7.75 -0.22
CA THR A 118 -10.58 8.27 0.65
C THR A 118 -9.52 9.00 -0.17
N LEU A 119 -9.03 8.39 -1.26
CA LEU A 119 -7.96 9.00 -2.08
C LEU A 119 -8.44 10.24 -2.83
N LEU A 120 -9.67 10.25 -3.34
CA LEU A 120 -10.27 11.43 -3.99
C LEU A 120 -10.45 12.58 -3.00
N MET A 121 -10.95 12.31 -1.79
CA MET A 121 -11.06 13.31 -0.72
C MET A 121 -9.69 13.85 -0.31
N ARG A 122 -8.69 12.97 -0.19
CA ARG A 122 -7.31 13.36 0.10
C ARG A 122 -6.74 14.25 -1.00
N HIS A 123 -6.96 13.89 -2.27
CA HIS A 123 -6.55 14.70 -3.41
C HIS A 123 -7.19 16.10 -3.38
N GLU A 124 -8.50 16.20 -3.14
CA GLU A 124 -9.21 17.47 -3.07
C GLU A 124 -8.73 18.35 -1.90
N ALA A 125 -8.34 17.74 -0.77
CA ALA A 125 -7.77 18.45 0.35
C ALA A 125 -6.34 18.96 0.04
N GLU A 126 -5.50 18.10 -0.53
CA GLU A 126 -4.08 18.38 -0.75
C GLU A 126 -3.82 19.28 -1.98
N ILE A 127 -4.73 19.34 -2.96
CA ILE A 127 -4.58 20.18 -4.17
C ILE A 127 -4.49 21.68 -3.87
N LYS A 128 -4.84 22.11 -2.65
CA LYS A 128 -4.68 23.50 -2.19
C LYS A 128 -3.25 23.82 -1.75
N SER A 129 -2.38 22.81 -1.64
CA SER A 129 -1.02 22.94 -1.14
C SER A 129 0.01 22.98 -2.26
N ASN A 130 0.93 23.94 -2.18
CA ASN A 130 2.07 24.04 -3.11
C ASN A 130 2.98 22.80 -3.06
N ALA A 131 3.14 22.19 -1.88
CA ALA A 131 3.96 20.99 -1.73
C ALA A 131 3.38 19.82 -2.53
N TYR A 132 2.05 19.70 -2.55
CA TYR A 132 1.36 18.67 -3.32
C TYR A 132 1.52 18.90 -4.83
N TRP A 133 1.35 20.14 -5.30
CA TRP A 133 1.61 20.50 -6.69
C TRP A 133 3.05 20.19 -7.12
N LEU A 134 4.04 20.54 -6.28
CA LEU A 134 5.44 20.23 -6.55
C LEU A 134 5.69 18.72 -6.62
N GLY A 135 5.05 17.93 -5.75
CA GLY A 135 5.12 16.47 -5.78
C GLY A 135 4.52 15.87 -7.05
N LEU A 136 3.34 16.35 -7.48
CA LEU A 136 2.71 15.89 -8.72
C LEU A 136 3.52 16.26 -9.96
N LEU A 137 4.05 17.49 -9.99
CA LEU A 137 4.84 17.99 -11.12
C LEU A 137 6.26 17.43 -11.16
N ALA A 138 6.75 16.88 -10.05
CA ALA A 138 8.07 16.26 -10.00
C ALA A 138 8.19 15.17 -11.08
N HIS A 139 9.30 15.19 -11.80
CA HIS A 139 9.66 14.23 -12.84
C HIS A 139 8.81 14.25 -14.13
N LEU A 140 7.86 15.17 -14.32
CA LEU A 140 7.07 15.28 -15.56
C LEU A 140 7.91 15.55 -16.82
N GLN A 141 9.11 16.12 -16.69
CA GLN A 141 10.01 16.43 -17.81
C GLN A 141 11.35 15.71 -17.69
N ALA A 142 11.45 14.72 -16.79
CA ALA A 142 12.68 13.97 -16.62
C ALA A 142 12.84 12.98 -17.78
N SER A 143 13.98 13.03 -18.49
CA SER A 143 14.31 12.07 -19.56
C SER A 143 14.35 10.62 -19.08
N SER A 144 14.56 10.40 -17.78
CA SER A 144 14.52 9.10 -17.12
C SER A 144 13.10 8.58 -16.82
N VAL A 145 12.06 9.42 -16.93
CA VAL A 145 10.66 9.05 -16.72
C VAL A 145 9.82 9.51 -17.92
N PRO A 146 10.10 8.98 -19.13
CA PRO A 146 9.56 9.53 -20.37
C PRO A 146 8.04 9.38 -20.52
N ARG A 147 7.41 8.56 -19.66
CA ARG A 147 5.97 8.33 -19.72
C ARG A 147 5.15 9.27 -18.84
N LYS A 148 5.72 9.98 -17.87
CA LYS A 148 4.96 10.87 -16.98
C LYS A 148 4.80 12.23 -17.65
N ASP A 149 3.59 12.59 -18.05
CA ASP A 149 3.27 13.83 -18.77
C ASP A 149 2.18 14.65 -18.04
N ILE A 150 1.82 15.82 -18.57
CA ILE A 150 0.80 16.68 -17.93
C ILE A 150 -0.60 16.03 -17.90
N SER A 151 -0.89 15.06 -18.77
CA SER A 151 -2.17 14.34 -18.76
C SER A 151 -2.37 13.57 -17.45
N CYS A 152 -1.28 13.08 -16.87
CA CYS A 152 -1.25 12.39 -15.58
C CYS A 152 -1.85 13.20 -14.42
N VAL A 153 -1.68 14.53 -14.44
CA VAL A 153 -2.19 15.42 -13.39
C VAL A 153 -3.65 15.77 -13.64
N LYS A 154 -4.03 15.94 -14.92
CA LYS A 154 -5.39 16.32 -15.32
C LYS A 154 -6.38 15.17 -15.16
N GLU A 155 -5.95 13.95 -15.48
CA GLU A 155 -6.82 12.77 -15.54
C GLU A 155 -6.84 11.96 -14.23
N LEU A 156 -6.10 12.40 -13.21
CA LEU A 156 -5.88 11.64 -11.96
C LEU A 156 -7.19 11.18 -11.31
N THR A 157 -8.20 12.06 -11.24
CA THR A 157 -9.52 11.74 -10.67
C THR A 157 -10.25 10.67 -11.47
N SER A 158 -10.30 10.83 -12.80
CA SER A 158 -10.92 9.86 -13.71
C SER A 158 -10.23 8.51 -13.67
N LEU A 159 -8.90 8.50 -13.49
CA LEU A 159 -8.12 7.28 -13.37
C LEU A 159 -8.42 6.52 -12.06
N TYR A 160 -8.63 7.23 -10.94
CA TYR A 160 -9.09 6.59 -9.69
C TYR A 160 -10.49 5.96 -9.84
N GLU A 161 -11.41 6.64 -10.52
CA GLU A 161 -12.77 6.14 -10.75
C GLU A 161 -12.79 4.91 -11.66
N ALA A 162 -11.94 4.89 -12.70
CA ALA A 162 -11.82 3.82 -13.67
C ALA A 162 -11.30 2.49 -13.08
N ALA A 163 -10.56 2.54 -11.97
CA ALA A 163 -9.89 1.38 -11.40
C ALA A 163 -10.87 0.25 -11.02
N SER A 164 -10.54 -0.98 -11.46
CA SER A 164 -11.29 -2.19 -11.18
C SER A 164 -10.63 -3.05 -10.09
N ILE A 165 -11.33 -4.07 -9.61
CA ILE A 165 -10.78 -5.01 -8.62
C ILE A 165 -9.67 -5.84 -9.26
N GLU A 166 -9.80 -6.19 -10.54
CA GLU A 166 -8.79 -6.91 -11.30
C GLU A 166 -7.47 -6.14 -11.33
N ASP A 167 -7.54 -4.81 -11.49
CA ASP A 167 -6.35 -3.95 -11.51
C ASP A 167 -5.63 -3.90 -10.15
N ILE A 168 -6.38 -4.01 -9.05
CA ILE A 168 -5.81 -4.10 -7.70
C ILE A 168 -5.02 -5.40 -7.53
N TYR A 169 -5.53 -6.52 -8.04
CA TYR A 169 -4.82 -7.79 -7.96
C TYR A 169 -3.56 -7.80 -8.81
N LEU A 170 -3.59 -7.15 -9.99
CA LEU A 170 -2.37 -6.93 -10.77
C LEU A 170 -1.30 -6.18 -9.97
N ALA A 171 -1.70 -5.19 -9.15
CA ALA A 171 -0.79 -4.47 -8.27
C ALA A 171 -0.33 -5.33 -7.08
N TYR A 172 -1.23 -6.13 -6.51
CA TYR A 172 -0.93 -7.03 -5.40
C TYR A 172 0.06 -8.14 -5.77
N ASP A 173 -0.04 -8.71 -6.97
CA ASP A 173 0.92 -9.70 -7.46
C ASP A 173 2.36 -9.14 -7.53
N GLN A 174 2.50 -7.83 -7.69
CA GLN A 174 3.79 -7.15 -7.71
C GLN A 174 4.35 -6.87 -6.30
N LEU A 175 3.49 -6.90 -5.26
CA LEU A 175 3.86 -6.75 -3.84
C LEU A 175 4.75 -7.90 -3.33
N LYS A 176 4.77 -9.03 -4.05
CA LYS A 176 5.58 -10.24 -3.77
C LYS A 176 5.60 -10.59 -2.27
N VAL A 177 4.43 -10.93 -1.75
CA VAL A 177 4.18 -11.24 -0.33
C VAL A 177 4.69 -12.65 0.06
N ASP A 178 5.81 -13.08 -0.51
CA ASP A 178 6.43 -14.38 -0.24
C ASP A 178 7.20 -14.35 1.09
N GLU A 179 7.30 -15.49 1.79
CA GLU A 179 8.07 -15.62 3.05
C GLU A 179 9.51 -15.11 2.88
N ASP A 180 10.14 -15.39 1.74
CA ASP A 180 11.54 -15.01 1.45
C ASP A 180 11.71 -13.51 1.15
N SER A 181 10.62 -12.79 0.90
CA SER A 181 10.63 -11.37 0.49
C SER A 181 10.18 -10.41 1.59
N LEU A 182 9.65 -10.94 2.70
CA LEU A 182 9.15 -10.19 3.84
C LEU A 182 10.17 -10.16 4.98
N TYR A 183 10.70 -8.98 5.28
CA TYR A 183 11.60 -8.79 6.41
C TYR A 183 10.81 -8.18 7.56
N SER A 184 10.69 -8.90 8.68
CA SER A 184 10.08 -8.38 9.91
C SER A 184 11.15 -8.11 10.95
N CYS A 185 11.22 -6.87 11.46
CA CYS A 185 12.01 -6.54 12.63
C CYS A 185 11.09 -6.21 13.82
N ILE A 186 11.46 -6.72 14.99
CA ILE A 186 10.72 -6.50 16.23
C ILE A 186 11.67 -5.82 17.22
N GLY A 187 11.29 -4.62 17.64
CA GLY A 187 11.99 -3.84 18.65
C GLY A 187 11.18 -3.86 19.95
N ILE A 188 11.72 -4.48 21.00
CA ILE A 188 11.12 -4.44 22.34
C ILE A 188 11.99 -3.52 23.20
N ALA A 189 11.46 -2.39 23.63
CA ALA A 189 12.09 -1.59 24.69
C ALA A 189 11.37 -1.81 26.03
N GLY A 190 12.13 -1.65 27.12
CA GLY A 190 11.64 -1.78 28.50
C GLY A 190 12.11 -3.05 29.21
N VAL A 191 11.68 -3.21 30.47
CA VAL A 191 12.17 -4.23 31.42
C VAL A 191 11.99 -5.68 30.91
N ASN A 192 11.07 -5.90 29.97
CA ASN A 192 10.77 -7.22 29.40
C ASN A 192 11.52 -7.52 28.09
N ALA A 193 12.55 -6.72 27.74
CA ALA A 193 13.36 -6.92 26.53
C ALA A 193 14.13 -8.27 26.50
N GLY A 194 14.12 -9.05 27.60
CA GLY A 194 14.84 -10.32 27.72
C GLY A 194 14.00 -11.60 27.67
N GLU A 195 12.66 -11.55 27.76
CA GLU A 195 11.86 -12.77 28.03
C GLU A 195 11.27 -13.47 26.80
N GLY A 196 11.44 -12.91 25.59
CA GLY A 196 10.74 -13.39 24.38
C GLY A 196 11.60 -14.04 23.28
N ALA A 197 12.90 -14.21 23.46
CA ALA A 197 13.81 -14.59 22.38
C ALA A 197 14.16 -16.09 22.40
N MET A 198 13.25 -16.95 21.91
CA MET A 198 13.58 -18.32 21.49
C MET A 198 12.86 -18.62 20.17
N GLY A 199 13.44 -18.14 19.08
CA GLY A 199 13.02 -18.41 17.71
C GLY A 199 14.19 -18.09 16.79
N GLU A 200 14.85 -19.13 16.30
CA GLU A 200 15.98 -19.08 15.37
C GLU A 200 15.50 -18.54 14.02
N ASP A 201 15.52 -17.21 13.83
CA ASP A 201 15.59 -16.52 12.53
C ASP A 201 15.60 -14.99 12.71
N MET A 202 16.38 -14.49 13.69
CA MET A 202 16.46 -13.05 13.97
C MET A 202 17.88 -12.54 13.76
N LEU A 203 18.06 -11.69 12.75
CA LEU A 203 19.15 -10.72 12.74
C LEU A 203 18.93 -9.78 13.92
N GLN A 204 19.59 -10.07 15.05
CA GLN A 204 19.67 -9.17 16.18
C GLN A 204 20.44 -7.91 15.75
N PHE A 205 19.74 -6.85 15.39
CA PHE A 205 20.31 -5.52 15.46
C PHE A 205 20.35 -5.12 16.92
N LYS A 206 21.47 -5.44 17.58
CA LYS A 206 21.82 -4.90 18.88
C LYS A 206 21.91 -3.38 18.72
N CYS A 207 20.99 -2.64 19.33
CA CYS A 207 21.12 -1.20 19.46
C CYS A 207 22.51 -0.92 20.06
N LEU A 208 23.42 -0.36 19.26
CA LEU A 208 24.69 0.17 19.75
C LEU A 208 24.34 1.16 20.87
N GLU A 209 24.93 0.93 22.05
CA GLU A 209 24.69 1.73 23.25
C GLU A 209 24.83 3.23 22.92
N PRO A 210 23.82 4.07 23.21
CA PRO A 210 23.95 5.49 23.01
C PRO A 210 24.88 6.08 24.06
N ASP A 211 25.79 6.96 23.63
CA ASP A 211 26.62 7.81 24.46
C ASP A 211 25.81 8.42 25.62
N LYS A 212 26.37 8.34 26.83
CA LYS A 212 25.73 8.55 28.13
C LYS A 212 25.22 9.98 28.43
N ASN A 213 24.92 10.82 27.46
CA ASN A 213 24.58 12.23 27.71
C ASN A 213 23.42 12.83 26.89
N LEU A 214 22.55 12.02 26.29
CA LEU A 214 21.29 12.54 25.73
C LEU A 214 20.08 12.07 26.56
N LYS A 215 19.47 13.01 27.29
CA LYS A 215 18.13 12.83 27.89
C LYS A 215 17.11 12.68 26.75
N THR A 216 16.87 11.45 26.32
CA THR A 216 15.80 11.08 25.39
C THR A 216 14.61 10.58 26.21
N ASN A 217 13.74 11.51 26.58
CA ASN A 217 12.35 11.14 26.86
C ASN A 217 11.68 10.91 25.49
N GLU A 218 10.93 9.82 25.36
CA GLU A 218 10.25 9.33 24.14
C GLU A 218 11.17 8.64 23.11
N LEU A 219 11.51 7.37 23.39
CA LEU A 219 11.92 6.41 22.37
C LEU A 219 10.68 5.58 21.97
N ASP A 220 10.01 6.01 20.90
CA ASP A 220 8.93 5.25 20.27
C ASP A 220 9.47 3.92 19.71
N CYS A 221 8.91 2.82 20.20
CA CYS A 221 9.29 1.47 19.81
C CYS A 221 8.52 1.06 18.53
N GLY A 222 9.06 1.39 17.36
CA GLY A 222 8.48 0.96 16.08
C GLY A 222 8.84 -0.49 15.77
N ASN A 223 7.83 -1.36 15.56
CA ASN A 223 8.03 -2.61 14.84
C ASN A 223 7.70 -2.38 13.38
N TRP A 224 8.55 -2.90 12.49
CA TRP A 224 8.44 -2.63 11.06
C TRP A 224 8.47 -3.95 10.28
N ILE A 225 7.49 -4.15 9.41
CA ILE A 225 7.55 -5.17 8.35
C ILE A 225 7.94 -4.45 7.08
N ILE A 226 9.15 -4.68 6.60
CA ILE A 226 9.65 -4.11 5.34
C ILE A 226 9.46 -5.17 4.26
N GLY A 227 8.72 -4.83 3.21
CA GLY A 227 8.64 -5.64 2.01
C GLY A 227 9.15 -4.87 0.79
N LYS A 228 9.81 -5.58 -0.11
CA LYS A 228 10.22 -5.03 -1.41
C LYS A 228 9.05 -5.09 -2.38
N VAL A 229 8.96 -4.08 -3.24
CA VAL A 229 8.04 -4.09 -4.36
C VAL A 229 8.80 -3.94 -5.66
N GLY A 230 8.57 -4.84 -6.61
CA GLY A 230 9.19 -4.80 -7.93
C GLY A 230 8.14 -4.68 -9.01
N TYR A 231 8.35 -3.79 -10.00
CA TYR A 231 7.46 -3.65 -11.14
C TYR A 231 8.19 -3.93 -12.45
N GLY A 232 7.75 -4.95 -13.18
CA GLY A 232 8.27 -5.26 -14.50
C GLY A 232 7.87 -6.64 -15.00
N TYR A 233 7.38 -6.71 -16.24
CA TYR A 233 7.33 -7.93 -17.03
C TYR A 233 8.77 -8.33 -17.40
N GLU A 234 9.51 -8.90 -16.46
CA GLU A 234 10.75 -9.66 -16.68
C GLU A 234 11.15 -10.33 -15.35
N MET A 235 11.08 -11.66 -15.29
CA MET A 235 11.81 -12.50 -14.31
C MET A 235 13.16 -12.92 -14.94
N PRO A 236 14.19 -13.41 -14.21
CA PRO A 236 14.32 -13.67 -12.76
C PRO A 236 15.56 -13.01 -12.11
N TRP A 237 15.67 -13.19 -10.79
CA TRP A 237 16.70 -12.74 -9.85
C TRP A 237 18.17 -12.92 -10.26
N THR A 238 19.02 -11.92 -9.98
CA THR A 238 20.35 -12.14 -9.39
C THR A 238 20.80 -10.88 -8.65
N ILE A 239 20.76 -10.91 -7.31
CA ILE A 239 21.60 -9.99 -6.53
C ILE A 239 22.91 -10.75 -6.31
N CYS A 240 23.85 -10.54 -7.23
CA CYS A 240 25.27 -10.75 -7.00
C CYS A 240 25.89 -9.38 -6.74
N GLY A 241 26.68 -9.26 -5.68
CA GLY A 241 27.53 -8.10 -5.38
C GLY A 241 27.37 -7.59 -3.97
#